data_AF-A0A1V4W9J4-F1
#
_entry.id   AF-A0A1V4W9J4-F1
#
_cell.length_a   1.000
_cell.length_b   1.000
_cell.length_c   1.000
_cell.angle_alpha   90.00
_cell.angle_beta   90.00
_cell.angle_gamma   90.00
#
_symmetry.space_group_name_H-M   'P 1'
#
loop_
_entity.id
_entity.type
_entity.pdbx_description
1 polymer ?
#
loop_
_entity_poly.entity_id
_entity_poly.type
_entity_poly.pdbx_seq_one_letter_code
_entity_poly.pdbx_strand_id
1 'polypeptide(L)'
;MAVNHKKCPKCGSKNSVKIVYGMPSFKLFQEAEAGKVKLGGCCIIEGGPEYHCKNCNNEWNREQVLDIAYGQIRGLKASVGGYFGGYYHVTIDLTNLKTMWLFKEGGSEETSTRSIRNKTAEEFIKCLKEIDLLNWKARYIEPGICDGTQWSIEIITSRRTVKKYGNNKFPEEWKQFCKMIKRITGKEFR
;
A
#
# COMPACT_ATOMS: atom_id res chain seq x y z
N MET A 1 3.81 3.94 6.14
CA MET A 1 3.49 3.01 7.25
C MET A 1 3.11 1.68 6.65
N ALA A 2 3.72 0.60 7.11
CA ALA A 2 3.39 -0.76 6.67
C ALA A 2 2.04 -1.24 7.20
N VAL A 3 1.43 -2.18 6.47
CA VAL A 3 0.19 -2.87 6.84
C VAL A 3 0.45 -3.72 8.09
N ASN A 4 -0.47 -3.67 9.07
CA ASN A 4 -0.34 -4.44 10.30
C ASN A 4 -1.20 -5.69 10.27
N HIS A 5 -0.58 -6.83 9.96
CA HIS A 5 -1.24 -8.13 9.87
C HIS A 5 -1.65 -8.73 11.23
N LYS A 6 -1.15 -8.20 12.36
CA LYS A 6 -1.52 -8.65 13.71
C LYS A 6 -2.77 -7.95 14.24
N LYS A 7 -3.26 -6.91 13.58
CA LYS A 7 -4.50 -6.24 14.00
C LYS A 7 -5.68 -7.01 13.40
N CYS A 8 -6.61 -7.45 14.25
CA CYS A 8 -7.81 -8.14 13.81
C CYS A 8 -8.60 -7.24 12.82
N PRO A 9 -8.86 -7.70 11.58
CA PRO A 9 -9.59 -6.91 10.61
C PRO A 9 -11.06 -6.70 10.99
N LYS A 10 -11.65 -7.64 11.74
CA LYS A 10 -13.07 -7.63 12.15
C LYS A 10 -13.37 -6.66 13.29
N CYS A 11 -12.64 -6.74 14.41
CA CYS A 11 -12.91 -5.94 15.61
C CYS A 11 -11.84 -4.88 15.93
N GLY A 12 -10.73 -4.86 15.18
CA GLY A 12 -9.63 -3.92 15.41
C GLY A 12 -8.75 -4.21 16.62
N SER A 13 -9.00 -5.30 17.37
CA SER A 13 -8.15 -5.71 18.49
C SER A 13 -6.73 -6.05 18.05
N LYS A 14 -5.75 -5.75 18.90
CA LYS A 14 -4.35 -6.20 18.76
C LYS A 14 -4.08 -7.51 19.52
N ASN A 15 -5.07 -8.03 20.24
CA ASN A 15 -4.98 -9.29 20.98
C ASN A 15 -5.19 -10.49 20.04
N SER A 16 -4.24 -10.64 19.11
CA SER A 16 -4.20 -11.75 18.17
C SER A 16 -2.99 -12.64 18.43
N VAL A 17 -3.12 -13.92 18.13
CA VAL A 17 -2.03 -14.89 18.15
C VAL A 17 -1.86 -15.54 16.80
N LYS A 18 -0.68 -16.12 16.56
CA LYS A 18 -0.46 -16.94 15.36
C LYS A 18 -1.18 -18.27 15.49
N ILE A 19 -1.64 -18.78 14.36
CA ILE A 19 -2.09 -20.15 14.21
C ILE A 19 -0.89 -20.98 13.77
N VAL A 20 -0.64 -22.10 14.46
CA VAL A 20 0.42 -23.04 14.13
C VAL A 20 -0.20 -24.36 13.73
N TYR A 21 0.24 -24.88 12.60
CA TYR A 21 -0.23 -26.12 11.99
C TYR A 21 0.81 -27.22 12.14
N GLY A 22 0.36 -28.46 11.98
CA GLY A 22 1.18 -29.66 12.13
C GLY A 22 1.08 -30.28 13.51
N MET A 23 1.91 -31.31 13.75
CA MET A 23 1.99 -31.97 15.05
C MET A 23 2.76 -31.07 16.03
N PRO A 24 2.14 -30.62 17.13
CA PRO A 24 2.82 -29.76 18.08
C PRO A 24 3.88 -30.53 18.87
N SER A 25 5.02 -29.89 19.12
CA SER A 25 5.93 -30.34 20.18
C SER A 25 5.30 -30.09 21.55
N PHE A 26 5.77 -30.77 22.59
CA PHE A 26 5.31 -30.56 23.95
C PHE A 26 5.34 -29.08 24.38
N LYS A 27 6.42 -28.37 24.04
CA LYS A 27 6.54 -26.93 24.31
C LYS A 27 5.47 -26.10 23.59
N LEU A 28 5.21 -26.38 22.32
CA LEU A 28 4.20 -25.65 21.56
C LEU A 28 2.79 -25.92 22.11
N PHE A 29 2.54 -27.14 22.58
CA PHE A 29 1.29 -27.50 23.25
C PHE A 29 1.09 -26.67 24.53
N GLN A 30 2.11 -26.55 25.39
CA GLN A 30 2.06 -25.68 26.57
C GLN A 30 1.84 -24.20 26.21
N GLU A 31 2.45 -23.72 25.13
CA GLU A 31 2.23 -22.34 24.65
C GLU A 31 0.78 -22.13 24.17
N ALA A 32 0.15 -23.16 23.60
CA ALA A 32 -1.24 -23.13 23.20
C ALA A 32 -2.19 -23.10 24.41
N GLU A 33 -1.93 -23.94 25.43
CA GLU A 33 -2.68 -23.91 26.70
C GLU A 33 -2.54 -22.56 27.42
N ALA A 34 -1.36 -21.95 27.38
CA ALA A 34 -1.13 -20.60 27.88
C ALA A 34 -1.74 -19.49 27.00
N GLY A 35 -2.43 -19.85 25.91
CA GLY A 35 -3.08 -18.94 24.97
C GLY A 35 -2.12 -18.02 24.21
N LYS A 36 -0.84 -18.39 24.08
CA LYS A 36 0.18 -17.62 23.33
C LYS A 36 0.13 -17.90 21.83
N VAL A 37 -0.36 -19.08 21.44
CA VAL A 37 -0.60 -19.51 20.06
C VAL A 37 -1.94 -20.25 19.97
N LYS A 38 -2.49 -20.42 18.76
CA LYS A 38 -3.61 -21.32 18.49
C LYS A 38 -3.13 -22.48 17.63
N LEU A 39 -3.55 -23.71 17.93
CA LEU A 39 -3.30 -24.86 17.06
C LEU A 39 -4.37 -24.90 15.95
N GLY A 40 -3.93 -24.99 14.69
CA GLY A 40 -4.78 -24.92 13.49
C GLY A 40 -5.17 -26.27 12.90
N GLY A 41 -4.63 -27.37 13.43
CA GLY A 41 -4.78 -28.73 12.90
C GLY A 41 -3.52 -29.23 12.18
N CYS A 42 -3.58 -30.47 11.67
CA CYS A 42 -2.39 -31.16 11.13
C CYS A 42 -1.93 -30.66 9.76
N CYS A 43 -2.84 -30.19 8.90
CA CYS A 43 -2.53 -29.83 7.52
C CYS A 43 -2.45 -28.31 7.34
N ILE A 44 -1.40 -27.84 6.67
CA ILE A 44 -1.31 -26.47 6.17
C ILE A 44 -2.10 -26.42 4.86
N ILE A 45 -3.14 -25.59 4.83
CA ILE A 45 -3.93 -25.33 3.62
C ILE A 45 -3.42 -24.03 3.01
N GLU A 46 -3.18 -24.03 1.70
CA GLU A 46 -2.83 -22.81 0.97
C GLU A 46 -3.94 -21.76 1.13
N GLY A 47 -3.58 -20.53 1.49
CA GLY A 47 -4.56 -19.49 1.83
C GLY A 47 -5.27 -19.69 3.17
N GLY A 48 -4.90 -20.69 3.98
CA GLY A 48 -5.42 -20.91 5.32
C GLY A 48 -5.10 -19.75 6.28
N PRO A 49 -5.82 -19.63 7.41
CA PRO A 49 -5.63 -18.53 8.34
C PRO A 49 -4.28 -18.61 9.09
N GLU A 50 -3.61 -17.48 9.23
CA GLU A 50 -2.33 -17.38 9.93
C GLU A 50 -2.46 -16.79 11.35
N TYR A 51 -3.56 -16.10 11.61
CA TYR A 51 -3.81 -15.35 12.84
C TYR A 51 -5.21 -15.62 13.38
N HIS A 52 -5.33 -15.58 14.70
CA HIS A 52 -6.58 -15.74 15.43
C HIS A 52 -6.74 -14.60 16.45
N CYS A 53 -7.92 -13.99 16.51
CA CYS A 53 -8.24 -12.93 17.47
C CYS A 53 -8.93 -13.50 18.72
N LYS A 54 -8.32 -13.35 19.89
CA LYS A 54 -8.88 -13.85 21.16
C LYS A 54 -10.17 -13.14 21.60
N ASN A 55 -10.42 -11.93 21.09
CA ASN A 55 -11.58 -11.13 21.51
C ASN A 55 -12.87 -11.45 20.74
N CYS A 56 -12.77 -11.86 19.47
CA CYS A 56 -13.96 -12.04 18.61
C CYS A 56 -13.91 -13.33 17.77
N ASN A 57 -12.91 -14.18 18.02
CA ASN A 57 -12.67 -15.46 17.36
C ASN A 57 -12.49 -15.40 15.83
N ASN A 58 -12.28 -14.21 15.27
CA ASN A 58 -11.99 -14.07 13.84
C ASN A 58 -10.63 -14.70 13.53
N GLU A 59 -10.51 -15.30 12.35
CA GLU A 59 -9.27 -15.86 11.82
C GLU A 59 -8.98 -15.25 10.45
N TRP A 60 -7.71 -15.02 10.14
CA TRP A 60 -7.32 -14.39 8.89
C TRP A 60 -5.87 -14.72 8.51
N ASN A 61 -5.56 -14.55 7.23
CA ASN A 61 -4.20 -14.60 6.70
C ASN A 61 -3.71 -13.20 6.30
N ARG A 62 -2.44 -13.08 5.90
CA ARG A 62 -1.88 -11.78 5.47
C ARG A 62 -2.55 -11.22 4.24
N GLU A 63 -2.89 -12.07 3.28
CA GLU A 63 -3.46 -11.69 1.99
C GLU A 63 -4.81 -10.99 2.16
N GLN A 64 -5.68 -11.53 3.01
CA GLN A 64 -6.96 -10.92 3.38
C GLN A 64 -6.78 -9.54 4.02
N VAL A 65 -5.72 -9.35 4.82
CA VAL A 65 -5.43 -8.03 5.41
C VAL A 65 -4.96 -7.05 4.34
N LEU A 66 -4.17 -7.50 3.35
CA LEU A 66 -3.78 -6.68 2.21
C LEU A 66 -5.01 -6.29 1.39
N ASP A 67 -5.89 -7.23 1.05
CA ASP A 67 -7.13 -6.95 0.31
C ASP A 67 -7.98 -5.89 0.99
N ILE A 68 -8.19 -6.00 2.30
CA ILE A 68 -8.92 -5.02 3.08
C ILE A 68 -8.21 -3.66 3.07
N ALA A 69 -6.88 -3.63 3.20
CA ALA A 69 -6.11 -2.40 3.24
C ALA A 69 -6.12 -1.65 1.89
N TYR A 70 -5.94 -2.36 0.78
CA TYR A 70 -5.98 -1.78 -0.57
C TYR A 70 -7.40 -1.41 -1.00
N GLY A 71 -8.42 -2.20 -0.61
CA GLY A 71 -9.83 -1.86 -0.84
C GLY A 71 -10.30 -0.61 -0.07
N GLN A 72 -9.55 -0.15 0.93
CA GLN A 72 -9.82 1.11 1.63
C GLN A 72 -9.27 2.35 0.91
N ILE A 73 -8.45 2.20 -0.13
CA ILE A 73 -7.93 3.34 -0.89
C ILE A 73 -9.09 4.05 -1.59
N ARG A 74 -9.08 5.38 -1.51
CA ARG A 74 -10.07 6.30 -2.08
C ARG A 74 -9.45 7.25 -3.09
N GLY A 75 -8.15 7.48 -2.99
CA GLY A 75 -7.42 8.26 -3.95
C GLY A 75 -5.93 8.29 -3.68
N LEU A 76 -5.22 8.95 -4.57
CA LEU A 76 -3.78 9.10 -4.52
C LEU A 76 -3.39 10.47 -5.06
N LYS A 77 -2.49 11.16 -4.37
CA LYS A 77 -1.77 12.31 -4.92
C LYS A 77 -0.31 11.95 -5.04
N ALA A 78 0.33 12.29 -6.14
CA ALA A 78 1.76 12.12 -6.27
C ALA A 78 2.39 13.29 -7.00
N SER A 79 3.64 13.57 -6.66
CA SER A 79 4.46 14.52 -7.37
C SER A 79 5.87 14.01 -7.53
N VAL A 80 6.52 14.43 -8.61
CA VAL A 80 7.93 14.19 -8.88
C VAL A 80 8.46 15.35 -9.71
N GLY A 81 9.65 15.84 -9.39
CA GLY A 81 10.27 16.92 -10.11
C GLY A 81 11.62 17.31 -9.52
N GLY A 82 12.34 18.12 -10.27
CA GLY A 82 13.66 18.64 -9.88
C GLY A 82 13.94 19.94 -10.60
N TYR A 83 15.10 20.54 -10.33
CA TYR A 83 15.42 21.89 -10.79
C TYR A 83 15.39 22.06 -12.33
N PHE A 84 15.85 21.05 -13.09
CA PHE A 84 16.00 21.14 -14.54
C PHE A 84 14.96 20.37 -15.37
N GLY A 85 14.10 19.53 -14.75
CA GLY A 85 13.23 18.58 -15.47
C GLY A 85 11.73 18.82 -15.33
N GLY A 86 11.36 19.99 -14.81
CA GLY A 86 9.98 20.33 -14.48
C GLY A 86 9.43 19.58 -13.26
N TYR A 87 8.14 19.79 -13.02
CA TYR A 87 7.40 19.28 -11.88
C TYR A 87 6.08 18.67 -12.33
N TYR A 88 5.93 17.37 -12.09
CA TYR A 88 4.70 16.63 -12.31
C TYR A 88 3.89 16.54 -11.02
N HIS A 89 2.58 16.72 -11.12
CA HIS A 89 1.63 16.44 -10.05
C HIS A 89 0.42 15.70 -10.60
N VAL A 90 -0.02 14.67 -9.88
CA VAL A 90 -1.22 13.91 -10.21
C VAL A 90 -2.12 13.80 -9.00
N THR A 91 -3.42 13.90 -9.24
CA THR A 91 -4.48 13.54 -8.30
C THR A 91 -5.36 12.48 -8.96
N ILE A 92 -5.54 11.35 -8.29
CA ILE A 92 -6.41 10.25 -8.70
C ILE A 92 -7.49 10.13 -7.64
N ASP A 93 -8.73 10.44 -8.00
CA ASP A 93 -9.92 10.28 -7.17
C ASP A 93 -10.66 9.03 -7.64
N LEU A 94 -10.55 7.95 -6.87
CA LEU A 94 -11.19 6.68 -7.18
C LEU A 94 -12.65 6.65 -6.72
N THR A 95 -13.08 7.61 -5.91
CA THR A 95 -14.49 7.73 -5.46
C THR A 95 -15.33 8.36 -6.57
N ASN A 96 -14.80 9.42 -7.18
CA ASN A 96 -15.45 10.13 -8.29
C ASN A 96 -14.99 9.68 -9.67
N LEU A 97 -14.08 8.70 -9.73
CA LEU A 97 -13.49 8.15 -10.96
C LEU A 97 -12.91 9.24 -11.87
N LYS A 98 -12.16 10.17 -11.29
CA LYS A 98 -11.52 11.29 -11.99
C LYS A 98 -10.04 11.32 -11.72
N THR A 99 -9.27 11.72 -12.73
CA THR A 99 -7.85 12.03 -12.56
C THR A 99 -7.58 13.44 -13.05
N MET A 100 -6.65 14.10 -12.36
CA MET A 100 -6.06 15.36 -12.74
C MET A 100 -4.55 15.14 -12.84
N TRP A 101 -3.97 15.68 -13.90
CA TRP A 101 -2.55 15.70 -14.15
C TRP A 101 -2.12 17.14 -14.38
N LEU A 102 -0.95 17.51 -13.87
CA LEU A 102 -0.36 18.83 -13.99
C LEU A 102 1.14 18.68 -14.24
N PHE A 103 1.68 19.50 -15.13
CA PHE A 103 3.11 19.66 -15.37
C PHE A 103 3.49 21.13 -15.37
N LYS A 104 4.64 21.46 -14.77
CA LYS A 104 5.20 22.81 -14.72
C LYS A 104 6.67 22.80 -15.11
N GLU A 105 7.06 23.70 -15.99
CA GLU A 105 8.47 23.89 -16.39
C GLU A 105 8.69 25.30 -16.92
N GLY A 106 9.73 25.99 -16.42
CA GLY A 106 10.16 27.29 -16.98
C GLY A 106 9.07 28.36 -17.07
N GLY A 107 8.09 28.35 -16.16
CA GLY A 107 6.94 29.26 -16.14
C GLY A 107 5.73 28.80 -16.97
N SER A 108 5.85 27.71 -17.73
CA SER A 108 4.72 27.05 -18.39
C SER A 108 3.98 26.11 -17.42
N GLU A 109 2.67 25.99 -17.60
CA GLU A 109 1.81 25.07 -16.85
C GLU A 109 0.86 24.37 -17.81
N GLU A 110 0.89 23.03 -17.81
CA GLU A 110 -0.06 22.20 -18.51
C GLU A 110 -0.92 21.43 -17.52
N THR A 111 -2.22 21.34 -17.78
CA THR A 111 -3.13 20.52 -16.97
C THR A 111 -4.00 19.65 -17.85
N SER A 112 -4.40 18.49 -17.32
CA SER A 112 -5.31 17.57 -17.98
C SER A 112 -6.20 16.91 -16.94
N THR A 113 -7.49 16.82 -17.22
CA THR A 113 -8.47 16.10 -16.41
C THR A 113 -9.17 15.06 -17.26
N ARG A 114 -9.44 13.88 -16.68
CA ARG A 114 -10.22 12.83 -17.35
C ARG A 114 -11.06 12.03 -16.37
N SER A 115 -12.16 11.49 -16.87
CA SER A 115 -12.91 10.45 -16.18
C SER A 115 -12.32 9.07 -16.52
N ILE A 116 -12.40 8.14 -15.57
CA ILE A 116 -11.98 6.74 -15.74
C ILE A 116 -13.16 5.79 -15.51
N ARG A 117 -13.02 4.54 -15.98
CA ARG A 117 -14.02 3.49 -15.75
C ARG A 117 -13.73 2.78 -14.41
N ASN A 118 -14.75 2.20 -13.79
CA ASN A 118 -14.58 1.36 -12.59
C ASN A 118 -13.52 0.28 -12.78
N LYS A 119 -13.58 -0.46 -13.89
CA LYS A 119 -12.57 -1.49 -14.24
C LYS A 119 -11.14 -0.94 -14.22
N THR A 120 -10.92 0.28 -14.72
CA THR A 120 -9.60 0.93 -14.70
C THR A 120 -9.16 1.27 -13.28
N ALA A 121 -10.09 1.70 -12.42
CA ALA A 121 -9.80 1.95 -11.00
C ALA A 121 -9.46 0.66 -10.23
N GLU A 122 -10.20 -0.42 -10.47
CA GLU A 122 -9.95 -1.75 -9.88
C GLU A 122 -8.57 -2.31 -10.31
N GLU A 123 -8.27 -2.26 -11.60
CA GLU A 123 -6.96 -2.66 -12.13
C GLU A 123 -5.82 -1.81 -11.55
N PHE A 124 -6.05 -0.52 -11.33
CA PHE A 124 -5.07 0.36 -10.70
C PHE A 124 -4.80 -0.05 -9.24
N ILE A 125 -5.83 -0.31 -8.45
CA ILE A 125 -5.67 -0.80 -7.07
C ILE A 125 -4.92 -2.12 -7.04
N LYS A 126 -5.23 -3.06 -7.95
CA LYS A 126 -4.51 -4.33 -8.07
C LYS A 126 -3.02 -4.08 -8.34
N CYS A 127 -2.68 -3.21 -9.27
CA CYS A 127 -1.29 -2.89 -9.57
C CYS A 127 -0.58 -2.19 -8.41
N LEU A 128 -1.27 -1.34 -7.62
CA LEU A 128 -0.68 -0.77 -6.40
C LEU A 128 -0.34 -1.86 -5.35
N LYS A 129 -1.15 -2.92 -5.29
CA LYS A 129 -0.91 -4.08 -4.41
C LYS A 129 0.28 -4.91 -4.90
N GLU A 130 0.41 -5.11 -6.21
CA GLU A 130 1.53 -5.85 -6.82
C GLU A 130 2.90 -5.22 -6.52
N ILE A 131 3.00 -3.89 -6.48
CA ILE A 131 4.24 -3.17 -6.10
C ILE A 131 4.40 -2.97 -4.59
N ASP A 132 3.49 -3.52 -3.81
CA ASP A 132 3.40 -3.38 -2.36
C ASP A 132 3.50 -1.92 -1.85
N LEU A 133 2.83 -1.01 -2.55
CA LEU A 133 2.91 0.43 -2.31
C LEU A 133 2.70 0.79 -0.84
N LEU A 134 1.71 0.19 -0.16
CA LEU A 134 1.42 0.51 1.25
C LEU A 134 2.61 0.22 2.17
N ASN A 135 3.42 -0.80 1.89
CA ASN A 135 4.57 -1.20 2.71
C ASN A 135 5.89 -0.51 2.39
N TRP A 136 5.97 0.27 1.30
CA TRP A 136 7.17 1.10 1.04
C TRP A 136 7.56 1.94 2.27
N LYS A 137 8.86 2.21 2.42
CA LYS A 137 9.39 3.07 3.50
C LYS A 137 8.75 4.46 3.42
N ALA A 138 8.69 5.15 4.57
CA ALA A 138 8.13 6.49 4.59
C ALA A 138 9.05 7.52 3.90
N ARG A 139 10.37 7.29 3.94
CA ARG A 139 11.40 8.21 3.43
C ARG A 139 12.49 7.44 2.69
N TYR A 140 12.89 7.97 1.54
CA TYR A 140 14.02 7.50 0.73
C TYR A 140 14.95 8.69 0.49
N ILE A 141 16.06 8.77 1.21
CA ILE A 141 16.98 9.91 1.12
C ILE A 141 18.35 9.42 0.66
N GLU A 142 18.88 10.06 -0.38
CA GLU A 142 20.30 10.00 -0.72
C GLU A 142 20.94 11.33 -0.30
N PRO A 143 21.78 11.33 0.75
CA PRO A 143 22.42 12.54 1.24
C PRO A 143 23.53 13.01 0.28
N GLY A 144 23.81 14.31 0.29
CA GLY A 144 24.93 14.89 -0.46
C GLY A 144 24.64 15.31 -1.90
N ILE A 145 23.37 15.31 -2.33
CA ILE A 145 22.93 15.82 -3.62
C ILE A 145 22.05 17.05 -3.40
N CYS A 146 22.48 18.20 -3.94
CA CYS A 146 21.83 19.51 -3.70
C CYS A 146 20.74 19.84 -4.72
N ASP A 147 20.91 19.41 -5.97
CA ASP A 147 20.12 19.79 -7.15
C ASP A 147 19.49 18.57 -7.83
N GLY A 148 18.68 17.85 -7.07
CA GLY A 148 18.18 16.55 -7.48
C GLY A 148 16.66 16.43 -7.54
N THR A 149 16.19 15.23 -7.82
CA THR A 149 14.77 14.92 -7.96
C THR A 149 14.16 14.61 -6.61
N GLN A 150 13.08 15.33 -6.28
CA GLN A 150 12.23 14.98 -5.15
C GLN A 150 10.90 14.41 -5.63
N TRP A 151 10.34 13.54 -4.81
CA TRP A 151 9.02 12.98 -5.07
C TRP A 151 8.24 12.80 -3.79
N SER A 152 6.91 12.83 -3.90
CA SER A 152 6.00 12.52 -2.81
C SER A 152 4.80 11.73 -3.30
N ILE A 153 4.27 10.87 -2.42
CA ILE A 153 3.01 10.16 -2.64
C ILE A 153 2.17 10.32 -1.37
N GLU A 154 0.93 10.76 -1.52
CA GLU A 154 -0.11 10.73 -0.51
C GLU A 154 -1.19 9.73 -0.91
N ILE A 155 -1.33 8.66 -0.11
CA ILE A 155 -2.32 7.61 -0.32
C ILE A 155 -3.49 7.90 0.60
N ILE A 156 -4.65 8.21 0.02
CA ILE A 156 -5.85 8.57 0.75
C ILE A 156 -6.68 7.31 0.93
N THR A 157 -6.93 6.91 2.17
CA THR A 157 -7.81 5.79 2.49
C THR A 157 -9.03 6.27 3.27
N SER A 158 -10.06 5.42 3.41
CA SER A 158 -11.25 5.73 4.21
C SER A 158 -10.97 6.01 5.68
N ARG A 159 -9.78 5.67 6.19
CA ARG A 159 -9.40 5.85 7.60
C ARG A 159 -8.39 6.97 7.84
N ARG A 160 -7.49 7.22 6.87
CA ARG A 160 -6.35 8.14 7.02
C ARG A 160 -5.65 8.41 5.70
N THR A 161 -4.71 9.36 5.73
CA THR A 161 -3.75 9.60 4.65
C THR A 161 -2.37 9.07 5.03
N VAL A 162 -1.73 8.32 4.14
CA VAL A 162 -0.35 7.82 4.31
C VAL A 162 0.57 8.56 3.34
N LYS A 163 1.62 9.21 3.87
CA LYS A 163 2.60 9.93 3.07
C LYS A 163 3.89 9.13 2.89
N LYS A 164 4.49 9.23 1.71
CA LYS A 164 5.80 8.69 1.34
C LYS A 164 6.55 9.77 0.57
N TYR A 165 7.86 9.83 0.77
CA TYR A 165 8.69 10.87 0.20
C TYR A 165 10.07 10.33 -0.15
N GLY A 166 10.68 10.90 -1.18
CA GLY A 166 12.10 10.74 -1.39
C GLY A 166 12.79 11.97 -1.94
N ASN A 167 14.09 12.00 -1.69
CA ASN A 167 15.04 12.99 -2.17
C ASN A 167 16.20 12.21 -2.79
N ASN A 168 16.28 12.20 -4.12
CA ASN A 168 17.27 11.49 -4.94
C ASN A 168 17.31 9.96 -4.81
N LYS A 169 16.58 9.39 -3.85
CA LYS A 169 16.45 7.95 -3.68
C LYS A 169 15.03 7.50 -3.95
N PHE A 170 14.91 6.36 -4.62
CA PHE A 170 13.65 5.81 -5.08
C PHE A 170 13.49 4.36 -4.60
N PRO A 171 12.24 3.90 -4.40
CA PRO A 171 11.92 2.49 -4.28
C PRO A 171 12.31 1.72 -5.54
N GLU A 172 12.56 0.42 -5.41
CA GLU A 172 12.93 -0.46 -6.53
C GLU A 172 11.84 -0.46 -7.62
N GLU A 173 10.58 -0.41 -7.20
CA GLU A 173 9.40 -0.46 -8.06
C GLU A 173 8.99 0.92 -8.60
N TRP A 174 9.76 1.98 -8.35
CA TRP A 174 9.41 3.36 -8.76
C TRP A 174 9.08 3.49 -10.24
N LYS A 175 9.86 2.86 -11.12
CA LYS A 175 9.60 2.87 -12.57
C LYS A 175 8.26 2.23 -12.92
N GLN A 176 7.85 1.19 -12.18
CA GLN A 176 6.54 0.54 -12.39
C GLN A 176 5.42 1.46 -11.92
N PHE A 177 5.57 2.12 -10.76
CA PHE A 177 4.64 3.13 -10.28
C PHE A 177 4.42 4.25 -11.30
N CYS A 178 5.49 4.85 -11.84
CA CYS A 178 5.41 5.86 -12.89
C CYS A 178 4.61 5.38 -14.13
N LYS A 179 4.86 4.15 -14.60
CA LYS A 179 4.11 3.55 -15.71
C LYS A 179 2.62 3.38 -15.38
N MET A 180 2.28 3.00 -14.15
CA MET A 180 0.90 2.87 -13.70
C MET A 180 0.18 4.23 -13.69
N ILE A 181 0.84 5.28 -13.19
CA ILE A 181 0.32 6.66 -13.24
C ILE A 181 0.11 7.10 -14.69
N LYS A 182 1.07 6.83 -15.58
CA LYS A 182 0.93 7.13 -17.00
C LYS A 182 -0.24 6.41 -17.64
N ARG A 183 -0.46 5.14 -17.32
CA ARG A 183 -1.59 4.35 -17.84
C ARG A 183 -2.95 4.90 -17.40
N ILE A 184 -3.10 5.27 -16.12
CA ILE A 184 -4.38 5.76 -15.59
C ILE A 184 -4.64 7.24 -15.92
N THR A 185 -3.62 8.06 -16.12
CA THR A 185 -3.78 9.47 -16.49
C THR A 185 -3.72 9.71 -18.00
N GLY A 186 -3.07 8.83 -18.75
CA GLY A 186 -2.75 9.04 -20.17
C GLY A 186 -1.61 10.04 -20.40
N LYS A 187 -0.89 10.46 -19.35
CA LYS A 187 0.14 11.50 -19.37
C LYS A 187 1.41 11.05 -18.66
N GLU A 188 2.56 11.63 -19.01
CA GLU A 188 3.86 11.25 -18.41
C GLU A 188 3.93 11.55 -16.90
N PHE A 189 4.67 10.74 -16.14
CA PHE A 189 4.97 11.00 -14.74
C PHE A 189 6.34 10.43 -14.42
N ARG A 190 7.37 11.27 -14.32
CA ARG A 190 8.78 10.83 -14.21
C ARG A 190 9.67 11.85 -13.53
#